data_AF-A0A521JRI0-F1
#
_entry.id   AF-A0A521JRI0-F1
#
_cell.length_a   1.000
_cell.length_b   1.000
_cell.length_c   1.000
_cell.angle_alpha   90.00
_cell.angle_beta   90.00
_cell.angle_gamma   90.00
#
_symmetry.space_group_name_H-M   'P 1'
#
loop_
_entity.id
_entity.type
_entity.pdbx_description
1 polymer ?
#
loop_
_entity_poly.entity_id
_entity_poly.type
_entity_poly.pdbx_seq_one_letter_code
_entity_poly.pdbx_strand_id
1 'polypeptide(L)'
;MAEQNYHDQVNIENSVKLRALLEKLPRFCKDFFRGIEPTTSSRTRIAYAYDLGVFFEFLTSSNPSFRDIPITNLKVDILDDLTPLDIEEYLEYLSYYKSEDKEYINRETGKKRKLVSLRSFYNYYFQKQIIKTNPASLVSVPKLHEKEIVRLDPDEVALLLDEVENPENLTKTQKKFHAKTKIRDLALMTLLLGTGIRVSECVGLDVNDVDFNNNGIKIRRKGGNEVVVYFGEEVREALLDYIEDRKRYYPMEGHANALFLSMQMKRLSVRSVENLVKKYSQGVTKLKTITPHKLRSTYGTALYRETGDIYLVADVLGHKDVNTT
;
A
#
# COMPACT_ATOMS: atom_id res chain seq x y z
N MET A 1 -30.44 -2.78 -0.25
CA MET A 1 -29.17 -3.25 -0.85
C MET A 1 -28.28 -3.63 0.31
N ALA A 2 -27.61 -4.79 0.29
CA ALA A 2 -26.66 -5.13 1.35
C ALA A 2 -25.60 -4.01 1.44
N GLU A 3 -25.35 -3.50 2.64
CA GLU A 3 -24.34 -2.47 2.87
C GLU A 3 -22.99 -3.06 2.43
N GLN A 4 -22.38 -2.50 1.37
CA GLN A 4 -21.13 -3.01 0.83
C GLN A 4 -20.01 -2.77 1.84
N ASN A 5 -19.17 -3.78 2.08
CA ASN A 5 -18.05 -3.63 3.01
C ASN A 5 -17.00 -2.63 2.45
N TYR A 6 -16.11 -2.16 3.33
CA TYR A 6 -15.07 -1.19 2.98
C TYR A 6 -14.19 -1.62 1.80
N HIS A 7 -13.84 -2.91 1.71
CA HIS A 7 -12.95 -3.42 0.67
C HIS A 7 -13.62 -3.41 -0.71
N ASP A 8 -14.92 -3.71 -0.76
CA ASP A 8 -15.71 -3.70 -1.99
C ASP A 8 -15.87 -2.26 -2.51
N GLN A 9 -16.15 -1.31 -1.62
CA GLN A 9 -16.23 0.11 -1.97
C GLN A 9 -14.91 0.62 -2.56
N VAL A 10 -13.77 0.30 -1.92
CA VAL A 10 -12.44 0.67 -2.43
C VAL A 10 -12.17 0.05 -3.81
N ASN A 11 -12.61 -1.19 -4.06
CA ASN A 11 -12.45 -1.83 -5.36
C ASN A 11 -13.31 -1.18 -6.45
N ILE A 12 -14.53 -0.75 -6.11
CA ILE A 12 -15.41 -0.01 -7.02
C ILE A 12 -14.78 1.34 -7.40
N GLU A 13 -14.35 2.12 -6.42
CA GLU A 13 -13.67 3.41 -6.64
C GLU A 13 -12.43 3.24 -7.52
N ASN A 14 -11.60 2.24 -7.23
CA ASN A 14 -10.43 1.94 -8.05
C ASN A 14 -10.79 1.51 -9.47
N SER A 15 -11.90 0.79 -9.66
CA SER A 15 -12.35 0.37 -10.99
C SER A 15 -12.82 1.55 -11.82
N VAL A 16 -13.55 2.50 -11.23
CA VAL A 16 -13.96 3.75 -11.89
C VAL A 16 -12.72 4.57 -12.29
N LYS A 17 -11.77 4.72 -11.36
CA LYS A 17 -10.51 5.43 -11.63
C LYS A 17 -9.69 4.77 -12.74
N LEU A 18 -9.59 3.44 -12.72
CA LEU A 18 -8.88 2.70 -13.78
C LEU A 18 -9.53 2.96 -15.14
N ARG A 19 -10.85 2.86 -15.27
CA ARG A 19 -11.56 3.13 -16.54
C ARG A 19 -11.22 4.51 -17.09
N ALA A 20 -11.24 5.55 -16.26
CA ALA A 20 -10.88 6.91 -16.67
C ALA A 20 -9.43 7.01 -17.17
N LEU A 21 -8.48 6.30 -16.55
CA LEU A 21 -7.09 6.26 -17.02
C LEU A 21 -6.97 5.53 -18.37
N LEU A 22 -7.72 4.44 -18.57
CA LEU A 22 -7.66 3.66 -19.81
C LEU A 22 -8.17 4.41 -21.04
N GLU A 23 -9.02 5.44 -20.88
CA GLU A 23 -9.44 6.28 -22.01
C GLU A 23 -8.32 7.19 -22.53
N LYS A 24 -7.28 7.43 -21.73
CA LYS A 24 -6.09 8.19 -22.15
C LYS A 24 -5.00 7.33 -22.80
N LEU A 25 -5.14 6.00 -22.76
CA LEU A 25 -4.14 5.05 -23.27
C LEU A 25 -4.50 4.56 -24.69
N PRO A 26 -3.55 3.97 -25.43
CA PRO A 26 -3.86 3.29 -26.69
C PRO A 26 -4.94 2.24 -26.49
N ARG A 27 -5.88 2.12 -27.44
CA ARG A 27 -7.07 1.27 -27.29
C ARG A 27 -6.75 -0.18 -26.93
N PHE A 28 -5.69 -0.73 -27.52
CA PHE A 28 -5.27 -2.11 -27.27
C PHE A 28 -4.89 -2.34 -25.80
N CYS A 29 -4.40 -1.33 -25.07
CA CYS A 29 -4.07 -1.46 -23.65
C CYS A 29 -5.21 -2.04 -22.80
N LYS A 30 -6.48 -1.80 -23.17
CA LYS A 30 -7.66 -2.35 -22.49
C LYS A 30 -7.62 -3.88 -22.43
N ASP A 31 -7.04 -4.55 -23.43
CA ASP A 31 -6.93 -6.02 -23.48
C ASP A 31 -5.94 -6.53 -22.42
N PHE A 32 -4.79 -5.88 -22.26
CA PHE A 32 -3.85 -6.19 -21.18
C PHE A 32 -4.51 -6.08 -19.81
N PHE A 33 -5.20 -4.97 -19.53
CA PHE A 33 -5.87 -4.77 -18.24
C PHE A 33 -7.00 -5.76 -17.98
N ARG A 34 -7.70 -6.19 -19.03
CA ARG A 34 -8.69 -7.29 -18.95
C ARG A 34 -8.01 -8.62 -18.65
N GLY A 35 -6.87 -8.90 -19.28
CA GLY A 35 -6.12 -10.14 -19.10
C GLY A 35 -5.52 -10.31 -17.70
N ILE A 36 -5.04 -9.24 -17.08
CA ILE A 36 -4.43 -9.29 -15.74
C ILE A 36 -5.45 -9.08 -14.59
N GLU A 37 -6.70 -8.75 -14.92
CA GLU A 37 -7.79 -8.51 -13.95
C GLU A 37 -7.86 -9.59 -12.85
N PRO A 38 -7.86 -10.90 -13.18
CA PRO A 38 -8.11 -11.94 -12.19
C PRO A 38 -6.93 -12.16 -11.23
N THR A 39 -5.72 -11.78 -11.63
CA THR A 39 -4.48 -12.09 -10.91
C THR A 39 -3.87 -10.86 -10.24
N THR A 40 -4.39 -9.66 -10.51
CA THR A 40 -3.82 -8.40 -10.01
C THR A 40 -4.85 -7.53 -9.27
N SER A 41 -4.37 -6.88 -8.21
CA SER A 41 -5.23 -5.98 -7.41
C SER A 41 -5.63 -4.74 -8.20
N SER A 42 -6.78 -4.16 -7.86
CA SER A 42 -7.28 -2.92 -8.46
C SER A 42 -6.27 -1.76 -8.39
N ARG A 43 -5.55 -1.65 -7.26
CA ARG A 43 -4.45 -0.69 -7.08
C ARG A 43 -3.24 -0.97 -7.98
N THR A 44 -2.86 -2.23 -8.17
CA THR A 44 -1.77 -2.62 -9.08
C THR A 44 -2.10 -2.20 -10.51
N ARG A 45 -3.34 -2.44 -10.96
CA ARG A 45 -3.80 -2.05 -12.29
C ARG A 45 -3.78 -0.53 -12.48
N ILE A 46 -4.21 0.25 -11.49
CA ILE A 46 -4.08 1.72 -11.53
C ILE A 46 -2.61 2.15 -11.67
N ALA A 47 -1.71 1.56 -10.88
CA ALA A 47 -0.29 1.89 -10.93
C ALA A 47 0.31 1.57 -12.31
N TYR A 48 -0.06 0.43 -12.90
CA TYR A 48 0.35 0.05 -14.25
C TYR A 48 -0.21 1.01 -15.31
N ALA A 49 -1.47 1.46 -15.17
CA ALA A 49 -2.05 2.42 -16.11
C ALA A 49 -1.29 3.76 -16.10
N TYR A 50 -0.90 4.26 -14.93
CA TYR A 50 -0.03 5.44 -14.83
C TYR A 50 1.36 5.19 -15.43
N ASP A 51 1.95 4.03 -15.21
CA ASP A 51 3.29 3.72 -15.72
C ASP A 51 3.31 3.60 -17.24
N LEU A 52 2.32 2.90 -17.81
CA LEU A 52 2.14 2.78 -19.25
C LEU A 52 1.80 4.14 -19.87
N GLY A 53 1.02 4.99 -19.19
CA GLY A 53 0.77 6.36 -19.65
C GLY A 53 2.06 7.15 -19.86
N VAL A 54 2.98 7.10 -18.89
CA VAL A 54 4.29 7.76 -18.99
C VAL A 54 5.14 7.15 -20.12
N PHE A 55 5.04 5.84 -20.35
CA PHE A 55 5.75 5.19 -21.46
C PHE A 55 5.23 5.66 -22.82
N PHE A 56 3.90 5.70 -23.03
CA PHE A 56 3.35 6.18 -24.29
C PHE A 56 3.57 7.68 -24.50
N GLU A 57 3.53 8.49 -23.44
CA GLU A 57 3.90 9.91 -23.51
C GLU A 57 5.36 10.09 -23.96
N PHE A 58 6.28 9.29 -23.43
CA PHE A 58 7.67 9.24 -23.92
C PHE A 58 7.74 8.91 -25.42
N LEU A 59 7.04 7.87 -25.88
CA LEU A 59 7.04 7.49 -27.29
C LEU A 59 6.56 8.64 -28.19
N THR A 60 5.49 9.32 -27.82
CA THR A 60 4.90 10.38 -28.67
C THR A 60 5.62 11.72 -28.58
N SER A 61 6.41 11.95 -27.52
CA SER A 61 7.15 13.20 -27.31
C SER A 61 8.61 13.13 -27.77
N SER A 62 9.26 11.98 -27.55
CA SER A 62 10.72 11.86 -27.62
C SER A 62 11.16 10.93 -28.75
N ASN A 63 10.50 9.78 -28.91
CA ASN A 63 10.89 8.78 -29.92
C ASN A 63 10.63 9.30 -31.35
N PRO A 64 11.66 9.37 -32.22
CA PRO A 64 11.52 9.93 -33.56
C PRO A 64 10.48 9.21 -34.45
N SER A 65 10.30 7.90 -34.27
CA SER A 65 9.44 7.06 -35.10
C SER A 65 7.95 7.25 -34.81
N PHE A 66 7.62 7.71 -33.60
CA PHE A 66 6.23 7.83 -33.12
C PHE A 66 5.85 9.25 -32.68
N ARG A 67 6.75 10.21 -32.92
CA ARG A 67 6.52 11.62 -32.57
C ARG A 67 5.26 12.14 -33.24
N ASP A 68 4.52 12.97 -32.52
CA ASP A 68 3.29 13.66 -32.97
C ASP A 68 2.10 12.74 -33.30
N ILE A 69 2.22 11.42 -33.08
CA ILE A 69 1.07 10.51 -33.15
C ILE A 69 0.29 10.63 -31.83
N PRO A 70 -1.03 10.91 -31.84
CA PRO A 70 -1.81 10.91 -30.60
C PRO A 70 -1.74 9.54 -29.91
N ILE A 71 -1.51 9.52 -28.59
CA ILE A 71 -1.39 8.28 -27.79
C ILE A 71 -2.53 7.28 -28.08
N THR A 72 -3.77 7.77 -28.16
CA THR A 72 -4.96 6.93 -28.40
C THR A 72 -5.01 6.30 -29.80
N ASN A 73 -4.23 6.81 -30.76
CA ASN A 73 -4.15 6.33 -32.14
C ASN A 73 -3.03 5.30 -32.36
N LEU A 74 -2.15 5.10 -31.37
CA LEU A 74 -1.11 4.07 -31.43
C LEU A 74 -1.72 2.67 -31.57
N LYS A 75 -1.16 1.86 -32.46
CA LYS A 75 -1.54 0.46 -32.70
C LYS A 75 -0.60 -0.48 -31.97
N VAL A 76 -0.98 -1.74 -31.83
CA VAL A 76 -0.16 -2.73 -31.10
C VAL A 76 1.16 -3.05 -31.81
N ASP A 77 1.21 -2.90 -33.13
CA ASP A 77 2.38 -3.23 -33.96
C ASP A 77 3.64 -2.43 -33.58
N ILE A 78 3.46 -1.23 -33.01
CA ILE A 78 4.58 -0.39 -32.53
C ILE A 78 5.46 -1.12 -31.50
N LEU A 79 4.90 -2.12 -30.80
CA LEU A 79 5.64 -2.87 -29.80
C LEU A 79 6.69 -3.79 -30.44
N ASP A 80 6.48 -4.25 -31.67
CA ASP A 80 7.48 -5.04 -32.42
C ASP A 80 8.51 -4.15 -33.12
N ASP A 81 8.17 -2.89 -33.37
CA ASP A 81 9.08 -1.90 -33.98
C ASP A 81 10.13 -1.36 -32.98
N LEU A 82 9.86 -1.49 -31.67
CA LEU A 82 10.75 -1.01 -30.62
C LEU A 82 11.87 -2.01 -30.31
N THR A 83 13.06 -1.49 -30.05
CA THR A 83 14.26 -2.25 -29.72
C THR A 83 14.60 -2.14 -28.23
N PRO A 84 15.53 -2.96 -27.71
CA PRO A 84 16.05 -2.78 -26.36
C PRO A 84 16.64 -1.38 -26.11
N LEU A 85 17.22 -0.74 -27.14
CA LEU A 85 17.78 0.60 -27.04
C LEU A 85 16.70 1.65 -26.77
N ASP A 86 15.52 1.56 -27.41
CA ASP A 86 14.39 2.46 -27.14
C ASP A 86 13.90 2.35 -25.68
N ILE A 87 13.97 1.15 -25.11
CA ILE A 87 13.60 0.91 -23.71
C ILE A 87 14.68 1.45 -22.76
N GLU A 88 15.95 1.40 -23.14
CA GLU A 88 17.04 2.04 -22.39
C GLU A 88 16.93 3.57 -22.41
N GLU A 89 16.63 4.16 -23.57
CA GLU A 89 16.31 5.59 -23.71
C GLU A 89 15.12 5.99 -22.84
N TYR A 90 14.07 5.15 -22.77
CA TYR A 90 12.96 5.36 -21.84
C TYR A 90 13.43 5.39 -20.38
N LEU A 91 14.32 4.48 -19.96
CA LEU A 91 14.85 4.49 -18.58
C LEU A 91 15.71 5.71 -18.28
N GLU A 92 16.42 6.23 -19.28
CA GLU A 92 17.15 7.49 -19.19
C GLU A 92 16.18 8.66 -19.03
N TYR A 93 15.15 8.75 -19.88
CA TYR A 93 14.07 9.73 -19.80
C TYR A 93 13.40 9.74 -18.42
N LEU A 94 13.19 8.56 -17.81
CA LEU A 94 12.61 8.46 -16.47
C LEU A 94 13.46 9.09 -15.37
N SER A 95 14.76 9.37 -15.61
CA SER A 95 15.60 10.09 -14.64
C SER A 95 15.06 11.48 -14.35
N TYR A 96 14.59 12.17 -15.39
CA TYR A 96 13.97 13.48 -15.30
C TYR A 96 13.05 13.69 -16.51
N TYR A 97 11.77 13.94 -16.25
CA TYR A 97 10.83 14.28 -17.32
C TYR A 97 9.75 15.26 -16.87
N LYS A 98 9.12 15.91 -17.84
CA LYS A 98 7.98 16.81 -17.65
C LYS A 98 6.73 16.17 -18.21
N SER A 99 5.64 16.21 -17.46
CA SER A 99 4.33 15.69 -17.87
C SER A 99 3.23 16.52 -17.20
N GLU A 100 2.24 16.98 -17.97
CA GLU A 100 1.16 17.87 -17.51
C GLU A 100 1.68 19.05 -16.64
N ASP A 101 2.71 19.77 -17.13
CA ASP A 101 3.39 20.90 -16.48
C ASP A 101 4.06 20.61 -15.12
N LYS A 102 4.26 19.33 -14.79
CA LYS A 102 4.97 18.90 -13.58
C LYS A 102 6.28 18.22 -13.92
N GLU A 103 7.27 18.48 -13.09
CA GLU A 103 8.58 17.83 -13.19
C GLU A 103 8.61 16.58 -12.30
N TYR A 104 9.18 15.51 -12.84
CA TYR A 104 9.31 14.21 -12.16
C TYR A 104 10.75 13.77 -12.16
N ILE A 105 11.23 13.32 -10.99
CA ILE A 105 12.55 12.72 -10.82
C ILE A 105 12.36 11.32 -10.24
N ASN A 106 12.74 10.28 -10.98
CA ASN A 106 12.70 8.91 -10.46
C ASN A 106 14.08 8.43 -10.03
N ARG A 107 14.13 7.92 -8.79
CA ARG A 107 15.25 7.07 -8.34
C ARG A 107 15.14 5.67 -8.94
N GLU A 108 16.17 4.85 -8.75
CA GLU A 108 16.25 3.46 -9.23
C GLU A 108 15.02 2.62 -8.91
N THR A 109 14.42 2.79 -7.73
CA THR A 109 13.18 2.08 -7.35
C THR A 109 11.98 2.48 -8.21
N GLY A 110 11.87 3.76 -8.58
CA GLY A 110 10.81 4.26 -9.47
C GLY A 110 11.00 3.74 -10.90
N LYS A 111 12.24 3.79 -11.41
CA LYS A 111 12.62 3.24 -12.72
C LYS A 111 12.35 1.72 -12.79
N LYS A 112 12.83 0.96 -11.81
CA LYS A 112 12.55 -0.48 -11.68
C LYS A 112 11.06 -0.78 -11.72
N ARG A 113 10.24 -0.06 -10.94
CA ARG A 113 8.79 -0.28 -10.90
C ARG A 113 8.15 -0.07 -12.28
N LYS A 114 8.50 1.01 -12.97
CA LYS A 114 8.01 1.32 -14.32
C LYS A 114 8.45 0.27 -15.34
N LEU A 115 9.71 -0.17 -15.31
CA LEU A 115 10.22 -1.24 -16.15
C LEU A 115 9.51 -2.57 -15.92
N VAL A 116 9.22 -2.92 -14.66
CA VAL A 116 8.47 -4.15 -14.33
C VAL A 116 7.03 -4.09 -14.84
N SER A 117 6.37 -2.92 -14.76
CA SER A 117 5.06 -2.72 -15.38
C SER A 117 5.14 -2.92 -16.90
N LEU A 118 6.15 -2.33 -17.54
CA LEU A 118 6.35 -2.42 -18.99
C LEU A 118 6.67 -3.86 -19.43
N ARG A 119 7.51 -4.58 -18.70
CA ARG A 119 7.80 -6.01 -18.94
C ARG A 119 6.55 -6.86 -18.84
N SER A 120 5.69 -6.62 -17.84
CA SER A 120 4.41 -7.32 -17.70
C SER A 120 3.50 -7.07 -18.91
N PHE A 121 3.46 -5.83 -19.38
CA PHE A 121 2.71 -5.43 -20.57
C PHE A 121 3.20 -6.11 -21.85
N TYR A 122 4.50 -6.04 -22.14
CA TYR A 122 5.09 -6.74 -23.29
C TYR A 122 4.90 -8.27 -23.18
N ASN A 123 5.14 -8.84 -22.00
CA ASN A 123 4.99 -10.28 -21.78
C ASN A 123 3.56 -10.76 -22.07
N TYR A 124 2.54 -9.97 -21.74
CA TYR A 124 1.15 -10.31 -22.07
C TYR A 124 0.94 -10.45 -23.59
N TYR A 125 1.36 -9.47 -24.39
CA TYR A 125 1.19 -9.54 -25.85
C TYR A 125 2.06 -10.61 -26.49
N PHE A 126 3.27 -10.82 -25.96
CA PHE A 126 4.19 -11.85 -26.42
C PHE A 126 3.63 -13.25 -26.17
N GLN A 127 3.11 -13.52 -24.95
CA GLN A 127 2.45 -14.80 -24.63
C GLN A 127 1.18 -15.04 -25.45
N LYS A 128 0.48 -13.98 -25.86
CA LYS A 128 -0.68 -14.05 -26.76
C LYS A 128 -0.30 -14.13 -28.24
N GLN A 129 1.00 -14.15 -28.57
CA GLN A 129 1.53 -14.20 -29.93
C GLN A 129 1.04 -13.02 -30.81
N ILE A 130 0.66 -11.90 -30.19
CA ILE A 130 0.24 -10.68 -30.89
C ILE A 130 1.49 -9.91 -31.34
N ILE A 131 2.57 -9.99 -30.57
CA ILE A 131 3.90 -9.46 -30.91
C ILE A 131 4.90 -10.61 -30.99
N LYS A 132 5.95 -10.43 -31.77
CA LYS A 132 6.99 -11.44 -32.03
C LYS A 132 8.18 -11.33 -31.09
N THR A 133 8.42 -10.14 -30.53
CA THR A 133 9.59 -9.86 -29.68
C THR A 133 9.18 -9.26 -28.34
N ASN A 134 10.08 -9.35 -27.36
CA ASN A 134 9.90 -8.72 -26.04
C ASN A 134 11.17 -7.94 -25.66
N PRO A 135 11.41 -6.75 -26.26
CA PRO A 135 12.59 -5.94 -25.98
C PRO A 135 12.71 -5.56 -24.50
N ALA A 136 11.58 -5.32 -23.82
CA ALA A 136 11.57 -4.96 -22.40
C ALA A 136 12.18 -6.05 -21.50
N SER A 137 12.12 -7.32 -21.90
CA SER A 137 12.72 -8.43 -21.16
C SER A 137 14.25 -8.45 -21.22
N LEU A 138 14.84 -7.86 -22.28
CA LEU A 138 16.28 -7.84 -22.55
C LEU A 138 17.00 -6.71 -21.80
N VAL A 139 16.30 -5.62 -21.48
CA VAL A 139 16.88 -4.48 -20.77
C VAL A 139 17.13 -4.79 -19.31
N SER A 140 18.34 -4.52 -18.82
CA SER A 140 18.71 -4.79 -17.42
C SER A 140 17.90 -3.97 -16.42
N VAL A 141 17.47 -4.62 -15.34
CA VAL A 141 16.78 -3.94 -14.25
C VAL A 141 17.78 -3.12 -13.44
N PRO A 142 17.46 -1.87 -13.05
CA PRO A 142 18.39 -1.09 -12.27
C PRO A 142 18.72 -1.75 -10.92
N LYS A 143 20.02 -1.77 -10.58
CA LYS A 143 20.51 -2.38 -9.34
C LYS A 143 20.00 -1.58 -8.14
N LEU A 144 19.23 -2.23 -7.28
CA LEU A 144 18.85 -1.65 -6.01
C LEU A 144 19.91 -1.96 -4.97
N HIS A 145 20.31 -0.95 -4.22
CA HIS A 145 21.13 -1.15 -3.03
C HIS A 145 20.22 -1.72 -1.94
N GLU A 146 20.72 -2.72 -1.20
CA GLU A 146 20.02 -3.23 -0.03
C GLU A 146 19.84 -2.09 0.98
N LYS A 147 18.64 -2.00 1.53
CA LYS A 147 18.33 -1.05 2.61
C LYS A 147 18.28 -1.83 3.91
N GLU A 148 18.89 -1.29 4.94
CA GLU A 148 18.73 -1.83 6.29
C GLU A 148 17.24 -1.90 6.67
N ILE A 149 16.89 -3.00 7.34
CA ILE A 149 15.55 -3.20 7.88
C ILE A 149 15.42 -2.30 9.12
N VAL A 150 14.85 -1.12 8.91
CA VAL A 150 14.46 -0.23 10.01
C VAL A 150 13.34 -0.87 10.82
N ARG A 151 13.54 -1.02 12.13
CA ARG A 151 12.59 -1.50 13.13
C ARG A 151 12.81 -0.80 14.48
N LEU A 152 11.83 -0.89 15.36
CA LEU A 152 11.97 -0.44 16.75
C LEU A 152 12.61 -1.54 17.60
N ASP A 153 13.39 -1.13 18.58
CA ASP A 153 13.87 -1.99 19.66
C ASP A 153 12.87 -1.98 20.82
N PRO A 154 12.88 -2.97 21.74
CA PRO A 154 11.85 -3.10 22.79
C PRO A 154 11.65 -1.82 23.62
N ASP A 155 12.73 -1.15 24.02
CA ASP A 155 12.65 0.10 24.77
C ASP A 155 12.01 1.23 23.95
N GLU A 156 12.26 1.27 22.63
CA GLU A 156 11.62 2.26 21.76
C GLU A 156 10.13 1.95 21.54
N VAL A 157 9.72 0.68 21.63
CA VAL A 157 8.30 0.31 21.60
C VAL A 157 7.59 0.80 22.85
N ALA A 158 8.18 0.58 24.03
CA ALA A 158 7.65 1.09 25.29
C ALA A 158 7.53 2.63 25.26
N LEU A 159 8.60 3.33 24.89
CA LEU A 159 8.61 4.79 24.75
C LEU A 159 7.57 5.30 23.74
N LEU A 160 7.29 4.53 22.67
CA LEU A 160 6.28 4.89 21.70
C LEU A 160 4.87 4.79 22.26
N LEU A 161 4.56 3.75 23.04
CA LEU A 161 3.27 3.62 23.71
C LEU A 161 3.13 4.67 24.82
N ASP A 162 4.20 4.93 25.58
CA ASP A 162 4.24 6.00 26.58
C ASP A 162 3.99 7.39 25.97
N GLU A 163 4.61 7.71 24.83
CA GLU A 163 4.37 8.98 24.12
C GLU A 163 2.94 9.05 23.54
N VAL A 164 2.31 7.90 23.24
CA VAL A 164 0.89 7.85 22.88
C VAL A 164 0.02 8.10 24.09
N GLU A 165 0.36 7.58 25.27
CA GLU A 165 -0.46 7.80 26.46
C GLU A 165 -0.27 9.20 27.07
N ASN A 166 0.97 9.63 27.18
CA ASN A 166 1.39 10.80 27.92
C ASN A 166 2.34 11.63 27.06
N PRO A 167 1.84 12.32 26.01
CA PRO A 167 2.69 12.96 25.02
C PRO A 167 3.50 14.12 25.60
N GLU A 168 4.81 13.94 25.69
CA GLU A 168 5.73 14.99 26.10
C GLU A 168 6.19 15.81 24.90
N ASN A 169 6.45 15.14 23.77
CA ASN A 169 7.12 15.69 22.60
C ASN A 169 6.16 16.30 21.56
N LEU A 170 4.85 16.15 21.72
CA LEU A 170 3.86 16.77 20.84
C LEU A 170 3.79 18.30 20.99
N THR A 171 3.53 19.01 19.90
CA THR A 171 3.24 20.46 19.93
C THR A 171 1.97 20.78 20.70
N LYS A 172 1.81 22.02 21.18
CA LYS A 172 0.60 22.48 21.90
C LYS A 172 -0.71 22.16 21.13
N THR A 173 -0.71 22.37 19.82
CA THR A 173 -1.86 22.06 18.95
C THR A 173 -2.12 20.57 18.89
N GLN A 174 -1.08 19.74 18.74
CA GLN A 174 -1.22 18.29 18.73
C GLN A 174 -1.72 17.76 20.08
N LYS A 175 -1.25 18.29 21.22
CA LYS A 175 -1.74 17.91 22.56
C LYS A 175 -3.24 18.17 22.73
N LYS A 176 -3.74 19.30 22.22
CA LYS A 176 -5.19 19.62 22.24
C LYS A 176 -6.04 18.59 21.49
N PHE A 177 -5.57 18.13 20.32
CA PHE A 177 -6.28 17.10 19.55
C PHE A 177 -6.11 15.71 20.15
N HIS A 178 -4.92 15.41 20.64
CA HIS A 178 -4.59 14.16 21.31
C HIS A 178 -5.52 13.89 22.50
N ALA A 179 -5.86 14.90 23.30
CA ALA A 179 -6.82 14.76 24.41
C ALA A 179 -8.19 14.19 23.98
N LYS A 180 -8.57 14.33 22.71
CA LYS A 180 -9.81 13.77 22.14
C LYS A 180 -9.63 12.43 21.45
N THR A 181 -8.39 12.00 21.21
CA THR A 181 -8.08 10.81 20.41
C THR A 181 -7.15 9.83 21.09
N LYS A 182 -6.70 10.10 22.33
CA LYS A 182 -5.75 9.28 23.09
C LYS A 182 -6.16 7.81 23.11
N ILE A 183 -7.38 7.51 23.55
CA ILE A 183 -7.89 6.15 23.72
C ILE A 183 -7.87 5.40 22.38
N ARG A 184 -8.39 6.03 21.32
CA ARG A 184 -8.34 5.48 19.96
C ARG A 184 -6.91 5.23 19.48
N ASP A 185 -6.05 6.24 19.63
CA ASP A 185 -4.70 6.20 19.10
C ASP A 185 -3.88 5.11 19.82
N LEU A 186 -4.07 4.95 21.13
CA LEU A 186 -3.48 3.88 21.93
C LEU A 186 -3.95 2.51 21.44
N ALA A 187 -5.27 2.28 21.41
CA ALA A 187 -5.84 1.01 20.95
C ALA A 187 -5.37 0.63 19.54
N LEU A 188 -5.26 1.61 18.63
CA LEU A 188 -4.76 1.40 17.28
C LEU A 188 -3.27 1.01 17.26
N MET A 189 -2.44 1.71 18.02
CA MET A 189 -0.99 1.45 18.09
C MET A 189 -0.70 0.11 18.75
N THR A 190 -1.35 -0.18 19.88
CA THR A 190 -1.25 -1.46 20.61
C THR A 190 -1.70 -2.61 19.72
N LEU A 191 -2.81 -2.47 18.98
CA LEU A 191 -3.25 -3.50 18.04
C LEU A 191 -2.20 -3.78 16.94
N LEU A 192 -1.66 -2.74 16.30
CA LEU A 192 -0.66 -2.90 15.24
C LEU A 192 0.62 -3.55 15.74
N LEU A 193 1.08 -3.16 16.94
CA LEU A 193 2.30 -3.69 17.56
C LEU A 193 2.09 -5.10 18.14
N GLY A 194 0.91 -5.43 18.66
CA GLY A 194 0.62 -6.71 19.30
C GLY A 194 0.17 -7.82 18.36
N THR A 195 -0.19 -7.49 17.11
CA THR A 195 -0.67 -8.49 16.13
C THR A 195 0.12 -8.49 14.82
N GLY A 196 0.87 -7.43 14.55
CA GLY A 196 1.60 -7.28 13.29
C GLY A 196 0.71 -7.22 12.05
N ILE A 197 -0.60 -7.00 12.14
CA ILE A 197 -1.48 -6.89 10.96
C ILE A 197 -1.08 -5.73 10.05
N ARG A 198 -1.42 -5.80 8.76
CA ARG A 198 -1.17 -4.70 7.81
C ARG A 198 -2.09 -3.53 8.15
N VAL A 199 -1.61 -2.30 7.89
CA VAL A 199 -2.43 -1.08 8.10
C VAL A 199 -3.76 -1.12 7.34
N SER A 200 -3.79 -1.70 6.14
CA SER A 200 -5.02 -1.86 5.36
C SER A 200 -6.00 -2.86 5.96
N GLU A 201 -5.51 -3.86 6.69
CA GLU A 201 -6.32 -4.83 7.43
C GLU A 201 -6.88 -4.15 8.68
N CYS A 202 -6.04 -3.43 9.44
CA CYS A 202 -6.43 -2.65 10.61
C CYS A 202 -7.53 -1.62 10.33
N VAL A 203 -7.37 -0.77 9.30
CA VAL A 203 -8.42 0.22 8.96
C VAL A 203 -9.68 -0.42 8.40
N GLY A 204 -9.59 -1.65 7.88
CA GLY A 204 -10.70 -2.40 7.31
C GLY A 204 -11.60 -3.07 8.35
N LEU A 205 -11.13 -3.22 9.58
CA LEU A 205 -11.89 -3.87 10.67
C LEU A 205 -13.22 -3.17 10.96
N ASP A 206 -14.24 -3.98 11.18
CA ASP A 206 -15.51 -3.57 11.78
C ASP A 206 -15.56 -3.91 13.27
N VAL A 207 -16.47 -3.27 14.01
CA VAL A 207 -16.69 -3.55 15.44
C VAL A 207 -17.02 -5.03 15.65
N ASN A 208 -17.77 -5.64 14.73
CA ASN A 208 -18.18 -7.04 14.80
C ASN A 208 -17.09 -8.04 14.35
N ASP A 209 -15.94 -7.55 13.88
CA ASP A 209 -14.80 -8.43 13.55
C ASP A 209 -13.94 -8.76 14.78
N VAL A 210 -14.21 -8.12 15.93
CA VAL A 210 -13.47 -8.34 17.19
C VAL A 210 -14.24 -9.31 18.08
N ASP A 211 -13.60 -10.44 18.39
CA ASP A 211 -14.10 -11.45 19.31
C ASP A 211 -13.29 -11.42 20.62
N PHE A 212 -13.88 -10.84 21.67
CA PHE A 212 -13.27 -10.76 23.00
C PHE A 212 -13.37 -12.05 23.82
N ASN A 213 -14.16 -13.04 23.39
CA ASN A 213 -14.20 -14.33 24.09
C ASN A 213 -12.97 -15.17 23.74
N ASN A 214 -12.53 -15.08 22.48
CA ASN A 214 -11.38 -15.81 21.96
C ASN A 214 -10.14 -14.91 21.75
N ASN A 215 -10.22 -13.62 22.11
CA ASN A 215 -9.20 -12.60 21.84
C ASN A 215 -8.69 -12.64 20.40
N GLY A 216 -9.60 -12.57 19.44
CA GLY A 216 -9.30 -12.68 18.01
C GLY A 216 -9.92 -11.55 17.20
N ILE A 217 -9.24 -11.14 16.14
CA ILE A 217 -9.79 -10.27 15.10
C ILE A 217 -9.90 -11.03 13.78
N LYS A 218 -11.04 -10.91 13.11
CA LYS A 218 -11.22 -11.44 11.76
C LYS A 218 -10.79 -10.38 10.75
N ILE A 219 -9.71 -10.64 10.01
CA ILE A 219 -9.19 -9.74 8.98
C ILE A 219 -9.41 -10.32 7.58
N ARG A 220 -9.52 -9.43 6.59
CA ARG A 220 -9.57 -9.79 5.17
C ARG A 220 -8.24 -9.52 4.49
N ARG A 221 -7.57 -10.59 4.04
CA ARG A 221 -6.29 -10.54 3.32
C ARG A 221 -6.49 -10.34 1.81
N LYS A 222 -5.38 -10.10 1.10
CA LYS A 222 -5.37 -9.98 -0.38
C LYS A 222 -6.00 -11.22 -1.01
N GLY A 223 -6.92 -11.01 -1.95
CA GLY A 223 -7.67 -12.08 -2.62
C GLY A 223 -9.03 -12.38 -1.99
N GLY A 224 -9.39 -11.69 -0.90
CA GLY A 224 -10.69 -11.83 -0.24
C GLY A 224 -10.73 -12.89 0.86
N ASN A 225 -9.61 -13.59 1.11
CA ASN A 225 -9.52 -14.60 2.16
C ASN A 225 -9.66 -13.96 3.55
N GLU A 226 -10.55 -14.52 4.37
CA GLU A 226 -10.69 -14.14 5.77
C GLU A 226 -9.78 -15.01 6.64
N VAL A 227 -9.13 -14.40 7.62
CA VAL A 227 -8.23 -15.07 8.57
C VAL A 227 -8.47 -14.46 9.96
N VAL A 228 -8.44 -15.30 10.99
CA VAL A 228 -8.46 -14.84 12.38
C VAL A 228 -7.03 -14.64 12.86
N VAL A 229 -6.76 -13.48 13.48
CA VAL A 229 -5.48 -13.18 14.15
C VAL A 229 -5.78 -12.99 15.63
N TYR A 230 -5.10 -13.78 16.46
CA TYR A 230 -5.24 -13.71 17.92
C TYR A 230 -4.37 -12.59 18.50
N PHE A 231 -4.79 -12.06 19.65
CA PHE A 231 -4.10 -11.00 20.36
C PHE A 231 -4.04 -11.26 21.86
N GLY A 232 -3.05 -10.68 22.53
CA GLY A 232 -2.85 -10.81 23.99
C GLY A 232 -3.71 -9.85 24.82
N GLU A 233 -3.58 -9.94 26.14
CA GLU A 233 -4.37 -9.15 27.09
C GLU A 233 -4.18 -7.63 26.92
N GLU A 234 -2.96 -7.17 26.66
CA GLU A 234 -2.70 -5.72 26.46
C GLU A 234 -3.50 -5.13 25.29
N VAL A 235 -3.61 -5.88 24.18
CA VAL A 235 -4.42 -5.48 23.03
C VAL A 235 -5.91 -5.53 23.38
N ARG A 236 -6.32 -6.56 24.13
CA ARG A 236 -7.70 -6.75 24.57
C ARG A 236 -8.16 -5.56 25.43
N GLU A 237 -7.40 -5.18 26.44
CA GLU A 237 -7.70 -4.06 27.33
C GLU A 237 -7.81 -2.75 26.54
N ALA A 238 -6.82 -2.45 25.71
CA ALA A 238 -6.81 -1.23 24.90
C ALA A 238 -8.02 -1.16 23.93
N LEU A 239 -8.40 -2.29 23.33
CA LEU A 239 -9.57 -2.37 22.46
C LEU A 239 -10.89 -2.22 23.23
N LEU A 240 -11.01 -2.80 24.43
CA LEU A 240 -12.20 -2.65 25.26
C LEU A 240 -12.41 -1.18 25.66
N ASP A 241 -11.35 -0.52 26.14
CA ASP A 241 -11.39 0.90 26.50
C ASP A 241 -11.83 1.76 25.30
N TYR A 242 -11.28 1.48 24.12
CA TYR A 242 -11.67 2.21 22.92
C TYR A 242 -13.09 1.92 22.48
N ILE A 243 -13.56 0.67 22.50
CA ILE A 243 -14.93 0.34 22.10
C ILE A 243 -15.94 1.00 23.03
N GLU A 244 -15.65 1.09 24.33
CA GLU A 244 -16.49 1.82 25.27
C GLU A 244 -16.50 3.33 24.98
N ASP A 245 -15.34 3.95 24.78
CA ASP A 245 -15.25 5.36 24.40
C ASP A 245 -15.93 5.64 23.04
N ARG A 246 -15.82 4.70 22.10
CA ARG A 246 -16.41 4.77 20.76
C ARG A 246 -17.93 4.95 20.81
N LYS A 247 -18.61 4.39 21.81
CA LYS A 247 -20.08 4.51 22.00
C LYS A 247 -20.55 5.96 22.18
N ARG A 248 -19.65 6.87 22.56
CA ARG A 248 -19.95 8.31 22.73
C ARG A 248 -20.06 9.06 21.40
N TYR A 249 -19.66 8.45 20.30
CA TYR A 249 -19.62 9.08 19.00
C TYR A 249 -20.68 8.52 18.05
N TYR A 250 -21.22 9.40 17.20
CA TYR A 250 -22.13 9.02 16.14
C TYR A 250 -21.38 9.01 14.80
N PRO A 251 -21.13 7.82 14.21
CA PRO A 251 -20.47 7.71 12.92
C PRO A 251 -21.27 8.43 11.83
N MET A 252 -20.58 8.99 10.84
CA MET A 252 -21.24 9.44 9.61
C MET A 252 -21.87 8.25 8.87
N GLU A 253 -22.88 8.54 8.06
CA GLU A 253 -23.53 7.55 7.19
C GLU A 253 -22.49 6.76 6.37
N GLY A 254 -22.66 5.44 6.29
CA GLY A 254 -21.73 4.51 5.64
C GLY A 254 -20.45 4.19 6.44
N HIS A 255 -20.32 4.68 7.68
CA HIS A 255 -19.16 4.40 8.55
C HIS A 255 -19.54 3.78 9.91
N ALA A 256 -20.81 3.41 10.10
CA ALA A 256 -21.35 2.93 11.37
C ALA A 256 -20.60 1.71 11.94
N ASN A 257 -20.21 0.78 11.07
CA ASN A 257 -19.57 -0.47 11.46
C ASN A 257 -18.06 -0.35 11.69
N ALA A 258 -17.41 0.73 11.22
CA ALA A 258 -15.96 0.85 11.26
C ALA A 258 -15.41 0.82 12.69
N LEU A 259 -14.45 -0.07 12.98
CA LEU A 259 -13.84 -0.16 14.31
C LEU A 259 -13.23 1.19 14.71
N PHE A 260 -12.30 1.71 13.91
CA PHE A 260 -11.62 2.97 14.19
C PHE A 260 -12.18 4.16 13.40
N LEU A 261 -12.60 5.20 14.13
CA LEU A 261 -13.17 6.44 13.58
C LEU A 261 -12.18 7.61 13.59
N SER A 262 -12.23 8.45 12.56
CA SER A 262 -11.53 9.73 12.52
C SER A 262 -12.24 10.79 13.37
N MET A 263 -11.61 11.95 13.55
CA MET A 263 -12.26 13.10 14.20
C MET A 263 -13.47 13.63 13.42
N GLN A 264 -13.56 13.29 12.14
CA GLN A 264 -14.73 13.58 11.31
C GLN A 264 -15.78 12.47 11.41
N MET A 265 -15.65 11.47 12.28
CA MET A 265 -16.62 10.37 12.41
C MET A 265 -16.72 9.47 11.15
N LYS A 266 -15.69 9.46 10.31
CA LYS A 266 -15.54 8.50 9.20
C LYS A 266 -14.59 7.37 9.61
N ARG A 267 -14.62 6.23 8.92
CA ARG A 267 -13.56 5.22 9.01
C ARG A 267 -12.17 5.87 8.83
N LEU A 268 -11.21 5.51 9.67
CA LEU A 268 -9.82 5.98 9.49
C LEU A 268 -9.28 5.55 8.12
N SER A 269 -8.57 6.47 7.45
CA SER A 269 -7.85 6.13 6.22
C SER A 269 -6.46 5.59 6.53
N VAL A 270 -5.89 4.79 5.63
CA VAL A 270 -4.49 4.34 5.71
C VAL A 270 -3.53 5.51 5.92
N ARG A 271 -3.74 6.60 5.18
CA ARG A 271 -2.91 7.82 5.29
C ARG A 271 -3.04 8.49 6.65
N SER A 272 -4.23 8.47 7.25
CA SER A 272 -4.45 8.98 8.60
C SER A 272 -3.66 8.17 9.63
N VAL A 273 -3.61 6.85 9.48
CA VAL A 273 -2.81 5.98 10.34
C VAL A 273 -1.31 6.18 10.11
N GLU A 274 -0.85 6.31 8.87
CA GLU A 274 0.56 6.64 8.58
C GLU A 274 1.00 7.95 9.23
N ASN A 275 0.15 8.99 9.16
CA ASN A 275 0.41 10.27 9.81
C ASN A 275 0.39 10.16 11.33
N LEU A 276 -0.50 9.32 11.90
CA LEU A 276 -0.58 9.05 13.33
C LEU A 276 0.69 8.36 13.83
N VAL A 277 1.15 7.30 13.15
CA VAL A 277 2.39 6.60 13.50
C VAL A 277 3.56 7.57 13.45
N LYS A 278 3.68 8.34 12.37
CA LYS A 278 4.74 9.34 12.22
C LYS A 278 4.70 10.41 13.32
N LYS A 279 3.51 10.88 13.70
CA LYS A 279 3.31 11.90 14.74
C LYS A 279 3.95 11.47 16.06
N TYR A 280 3.69 10.23 16.52
CA TYR A 280 4.22 9.74 17.79
C TYR A 280 5.67 9.28 17.67
N SER A 281 6.05 8.60 16.59
CA SER A 281 7.41 8.07 16.43
C SER A 281 8.48 9.14 16.36
N GLN A 282 8.16 10.35 15.88
CA GLN A 282 9.09 11.48 15.83
C GLN A 282 9.52 11.97 17.22
N GLY A 283 8.73 11.73 18.26
CA GLY A 283 9.09 12.02 19.64
C GLY A 283 10.07 10.99 20.23
N VAL A 284 10.03 9.76 19.73
CA VAL A 284 10.83 8.63 20.23
C VAL A 284 12.18 8.53 19.53
N THR A 285 12.20 8.61 18.21
CA THR A 285 13.41 8.39 17.41
C THR A 285 13.50 9.39 16.26
N LYS A 286 14.63 10.10 16.19
CA LYS A 286 14.92 11.08 15.13
C LYS A 286 15.62 10.47 13.93
N LEU A 287 16.27 9.32 14.11
CA LEU A 287 17.08 8.66 13.09
C LEU A 287 16.26 7.65 12.26
N LYS A 288 15.26 7.01 12.87
CA LYS A 288 14.44 5.99 12.22
C LYS A 288 13.14 6.61 11.71
N THR A 289 12.84 6.45 10.42
CA THR A 289 11.51 6.77 9.90
C THR A 289 10.58 5.59 10.11
N ILE A 290 9.66 5.71 11.06
CA ILE A 290 8.71 4.66 11.40
C ILE A 290 7.42 4.85 10.61
N THR A 291 6.91 3.75 10.07
CA THR A 291 5.63 3.65 9.36
C THR A 291 4.88 2.44 9.90
N PRO A 292 3.57 2.27 9.63
CA PRO A 292 2.83 1.10 10.07
C PRO A 292 3.47 -0.23 9.63
N HIS A 293 4.08 -0.25 8.43
CA HIS A 293 4.79 -1.43 7.96
C HIS A 293 6.06 -1.73 8.79
N LYS A 294 6.71 -0.71 9.34
CA LYS A 294 7.85 -0.91 10.25
C LYS A 294 7.43 -1.40 11.63
N LEU A 295 6.26 -0.99 12.14
CA LEU A 295 5.67 -1.57 13.35
C LEU A 295 5.42 -3.07 13.18
N ARG A 296 4.92 -3.47 12.01
CA ARG A 296 4.77 -4.88 11.66
C ARG A 296 6.11 -5.63 11.58
N SER A 297 7.16 -5.02 11.03
CA SER A 297 8.51 -5.61 11.05
C SER A 297 9.06 -5.72 12.48
N THR A 298 8.77 -4.76 13.35
CA THR A 298 9.09 -4.81 14.79
C THR A 298 8.43 -6.03 15.43
N TYR A 299 7.12 -6.22 15.23
CA TYR A 299 6.39 -7.38 15.74
C TYR A 299 6.99 -8.70 15.25
N GLY A 300 7.23 -8.84 13.95
CA GLY A 300 7.84 -10.05 13.38
C GLY A 300 9.20 -10.37 13.98
N THR A 301 10.03 -9.34 14.23
CA THR A 301 11.33 -9.52 14.87
C THR A 301 11.19 -9.95 16.33
N ALA A 302 10.27 -9.35 17.08
CA ALA A 302 10.02 -9.73 18.47
C ALA A 302 9.55 -11.19 18.57
N LEU A 303 8.57 -11.56 17.75
CA LEU A 303 8.05 -12.93 17.69
C LEU A 303 9.15 -13.94 17.32
N TYR A 304 10.00 -13.60 16.35
CA TYR A 304 11.13 -14.47 15.98
C TYR A 304 12.13 -14.63 17.14
N ARG A 305 12.44 -13.55 17.87
CA ARG A 305 13.35 -13.61 19.02
C ARG A 305 12.82 -14.48 20.16
N GLU A 306 11.52 -14.48 20.36
CA GLU A 306 10.85 -15.28 21.40
C GLU A 306 10.73 -16.75 21.02
N THR A 307 10.46 -17.04 19.74
CA THR A 307 10.08 -18.39 19.27
C THR A 307 11.22 -19.13 18.57
N GLY A 308 12.15 -18.42 17.95
CA GLY A 308 13.18 -18.99 17.07
C GLY A 308 12.66 -19.62 15.78
N ASP A 309 11.35 -19.49 15.48
CA ASP A 309 10.70 -20.17 14.36
C ASP A 309 10.28 -19.17 13.28
N ILE A 310 11.04 -19.14 12.19
CA ILE A 310 10.76 -18.25 11.05
C ILE A 310 9.48 -18.65 10.30
N TYR A 311 9.08 -19.92 10.32
CA TYR A 311 7.86 -20.39 9.66
C TYR A 311 6.62 -19.96 10.43
N LEU A 312 6.67 -20.01 11.76
CA LEU A 312 5.62 -19.45 12.62
C LEU A 312 5.46 -17.95 12.35
N VAL A 313 6.57 -17.20 12.30
CA VAL A 313 6.53 -15.76 12.01
C VAL A 313 5.93 -15.50 10.62
N ALA A 314 6.31 -16.29 9.61
CA ALA A 314 5.77 -16.18 8.26
C ALA A 314 4.26 -16.43 8.22
N ASP A 315 3.76 -17.42 8.95
CA ASP A 315 2.33 -17.77 9.00
C ASP A 315 1.50 -16.67 9.69
N VAL A 316 1.94 -16.23 10.88
CA VAL A 316 1.29 -15.17 11.66
C VAL A 316 1.24 -13.87 10.85
N LEU A 317 2.35 -13.48 10.24
CA LEU A 317 2.39 -12.32 9.36
C LEU A 317 1.58 -12.59 8.07
N GLY A 318 1.43 -13.82 7.62
CA GLY A 318 0.76 -14.15 6.37
C GLY A 318 1.63 -13.83 5.15
N HIS A 319 2.88 -14.26 5.20
CA HIS A 319 3.81 -14.28 4.08
C HIS A 319 3.64 -15.59 3.30
N LYS A 320 3.59 -15.50 1.97
CA LYS A 320 3.51 -16.68 1.09
C LYS A 320 4.88 -17.33 0.82
N ASP A 321 5.95 -16.58 1.07
CA ASP A 321 7.33 -16.99 0.83
C ASP A 321 8.14 -16.62 2.08
N VAL A 322 8.85 -17.61 2.63
CA VAL A 322 9.67 -17.46 3.83
C VAL A 322 10.80 -16.46 3.62
N ASN A 323 11.32 -16.30 2.39
CA ASN A 323 12.36 -15.31 2.07
C ASN A 323 11.88 -13.86 2.24
N THR A 324 10.58 -13.64 2.39
CA THR A 324 9.99 -12.32 2.68
C THR A 324 9.94 -12.02 4.18
N THR A 325 10.17 -13.01 5.04
CA THR A 325 9.99 -12.96 6.49
C THR A 325 11.30 -12.61 7.18
#